data_AF-A0AAD4NDJ8-F1
#
_entry.id   AF-A0AAD4NDJ8-F1
#
_cell.length_a   1.000
_cell.length_b   1.000
_cell.length_c   1.000
_cell.angle_alpha   90.00
_cell.angle_beta   90.00
_cell.angle_gamma   90.00
#
_symmetry.space_group_name_H-M   'P 1'
#
loop_
_entity.id
_entity.type
_entity.pdbx_description
1 polymer ?
#
loop_
_entity_poly.entity_id
_entity_poly.type
_entity_poly.pdbx_seq_one_letter_code
_entity_poly.pdbx_strand_id
1 'polypeptide(L)'
;MTIAVTFDITRIVNDALLQESQPQDSHGNETLTSVYARWYLEVLLRRASMGQLLHSDHLQSFITNPDAAPSGGAILPAEQYTDTRELRALVQLIGPYGVKHMTEKLTWHVACQITELYKIIRDNRETLHAARVNFDKPEKLREVLNLLSISVDSVNGRDRRGTSGSSLQQQQQSSSGASAGSPVESVIQRITIIGEIIAFRDLLFKALHDVLEQRIPFLMGSLHNILETSDELQRISIGDMCAAAGVKSDVDIGLVNAIQAKVQADKLYADHEEHYNTSCLLLVFIAIALPKLAVSRQSAFKASYVATQNNSHTIPSAVNAIAGAIFFLHRRDDIQDRMREFLALASSGLLQIVGTPDAELMQQHQSVYILLDRLVRESPWLNYGLLESCFPYCLIQSSYLNCYRQEQNAINGGKGSIP
;
A
#
# COMPACT_ATOMS: atom_id res chain seq x y z
N MET A 1 -27.09 43.82 32.38
CA MET A 1 -26.61 42.88 33.41
C MET A 1 -25.67 41.91 32.73
N THR A 2 -24.43 42.35 32.50
CA THR A 2 -23.42 41.56 31.80
C THR A 2 -22.79 40.65 32.84
N ILE A 3 -23.25 39.40 32.89
CA ILE A 3 -22.66 38.41 33.80
C ILE A 3 -21.31 38.01 33.19
N ALA A 4 -20.27 38.78 33.49
CA ALA A 4 -18.89 38.40 33.24
C ALA A 4 -18.48 37.44 34.36
N VAL A 5 -18.78 36.15 34.20
CA VAL A 5 -18.19 35.14 35.08
C VAL A 5 -16.71 35.02 34.73
N THR A 6 -15.83 35.20 35.70
CA THR A 6 -14.39 35.00 35.55
C THR A 6 -14.10 33.50 35.41
N PHE A 7 -14.31 32.94 34.23
CA PHE A 7 -13.88 31.59 33.86
C PHE A 7 -12.61 31.67 33.01
N ASP A 8 -11.65 30.80 33.32
CA ASP A 8 -10.50 30.57 32.45
C ASP A 8 -10.93 29.65 31.29
N ILE A 9 -11.43 30.27 30.23
CA ILE A 9 -11.86 29.58 29.00
C ILE A 9 -10.67 28.83 28.38
N THR A 10 -9.44 29.34 28.52
CA THR A 10 -8.23 28.72 27.96
C THR A 10 -8.03 27.33 28.53
N ARG A 11 -8.17 27.18 29.85
CA ARG A 11 -8.04 25.88 30.51
C ARG A 11 -9.13 24.90 30.08
N ILE A 12 -10.38 25.35 30.00
CA ILE A 12 -11.52 24.51 29.57
C ILE A 12 -11.29 24.02 28.13
N VAL A 13 -10.88 24.91 27.23
CA VAL A 13 -10.61 24.56 25.83
C VAL A 13 -9.43 23.61 25.72
N ASN A 14 -8.35 23.84 26.47
CA ASN A 14 -7.20 22.95 26.48
C ASN A 14 -7.56 21.55 26.99
N ASP A 15 -8.28 21.47 28.12
CA ASP A 15 -8.67 20.18 28.70
C ASP A 15 -9.63 19.43 27.77
N ALA A 16 -10.63 20.11 27.19
CA ALA A 16 -11.59 19.48 26.27
C ALA A 16 -10.96 19.05 24.95
N LEU A 17 -10.21 19.92 24.26
CA LEU A 17 -9.59 19.59 22.97
C LEU A 17 -8.47 18.54 23.11
N LEU A 18 -7.72 18.57 24.22
CA LEU A 18 -6.70 17.56 24.47
C LEU A 18 -7.33 16.19 24.71
N GLN A 19 -8.48 16.11 25.40
CA GLN A 19 -9.21 14.85 25.54
C GLN A 19 -9.69 14.31 24.19
N GLU A 20 -10.22 15.16 23.31
CA GLU A 20 -10.66 14.74 21.97
C GLU A 20 -9.53 14.22 21.06
N SER A 21 -8.28 14.60 21.35
CA SER A 21 -7.08 14.09 20.65
C SER A 21 -6.68 12.66 21.05
N GLN A 22 -7.18 12.17 22.18
CA GLN A 22 -6.94 10.81 22.66
C GLN A 22 -7.99 9.85 22.10
N PRO A 23 -7.79 8.52 22.08
CA PRO A 23 -8.80 7.57 21.60
C PRO A 23 -10.04 7.47 22.50
N GLN A 24 -9.92 7.79 23.79
CA GLN A 24 -11.01 7.79 24.76
C GLN A 24 -10.94 9.05 25.62
N ASP A 25 -12.10 9.60 25.98
CA ASP A 25 -12.19 10.73 26.90
C ASP A 25 -11.96 10.28 28.37
N SER A 26 -11.98 11.23 29.30
CA SER A 26 -11.85 10.91 30.74
C SER A 26 -12.99 10.06 31.32
N HIS A 27 -14.10 9.92 30.59
CA HIS A 27 -15.27 9.13 30.98
C HIS A 27 -15.33 7.76 30.26
N GLY A 28 -14.35 7.46 29.40
CA GLY A 28 -14.30 6.23 28.60
C GLY A 28 -15.13 6.25 27.31
N ASN A 29 -15.68 7.40 26.92
CA ASN A 29 -16.41 7.56 25.66
C ASN A 29 -15.46 7.68 24.47
N GLU A 30 -15.99 7.32 23.30
CA GLU A 30 -15.32 7.49 22.03
C GLU A 30 -15.18 8.97 21.66
N THR A 31 -13.96 9.38 21.35
CA THR A 31 -13.62 10.74 20.92
C THR A 31 -13.69 10.89 19.41
N LEU A 32 -13.62 12.14 18.93
CA LEU A 32 -13.48 12.47 17.51
C LEU A 32 -12.34 11.70 16.85
N THR A 33 -11.19 11.57 17.52
CA THR A 33 -10.04 10.79 17.02
C THR A 33 -10.41 9.35 16.70
N SER A 34 -11.12 8.67 17.62
CA SER A 34 -11.50 7.27 17.42
C SER A 34 -12.54 7.09 16.30
N VAL A 35 -13.48 8.03 16.19
CA VAL A 35 -14.54 8.02 15.17
C VAL A 35 -13.97 8.25 13.78
N TYR A 36 -13.12 9.27 13.60
CA TYR A 36 -12.46 9.52 12.31
C TYR A 36 -11.52 8.40 11.92
N ALA A 37 -10.69 7.89 12.85
CA ALA A 37 -9.79 6.77 12.57
C ALA A 37 -10.56 5.55 12.06
N ARG A 38 -11.68 5.20 12.70
CA ARG A 38 -12.56 4.11 12.26
C ARG A 38 -13.18 4.39 10.89
N TRP A 39 -13.69 5.59 10.66
CA TRP A 39 -14.32 5.95 9.40
C TRP A 39 -13.35 5.87 8.21
N TYR A 40 -12.14 6.41 8.35
CA TYR A 40 -11.13 6.32 7.28
C TYR A 40 -10.70 4.88 6.99
N LEU A 41 -10.60 4.03 8.01
CA LEU A 41 -10.24 2.61 7.84
C LEU A 41 -11.38 1.79 7.25
N GLU A 42 -12.56 1.82 7.86
CA GLU A 42 -13.66 0.90 7.54
C GLU A 42 -14.52 1.35 6.37
N VAL A 43 -14.55 2.65 6.07
CA VAL A 43 -15.35 3.22 4.98
C VAL A 43 -14.47 3.61 3.81
N LEU A 44 -13.48 4.50 4.02
CA LEU A 44 -12.68 5.05 2.92
C LEU A 44 -11.73 4.00 2.34
N LEU A 45 -10.81 3.47 3.13
CA LEU A 45 -9.81 2.50 2.67
C LEU A 45 -10.44 1.16 2.27
N ARG A 46 -11.55 0.78 2.91
CA ARG A 46 -12.33 -0.40 2.46
C ARG A 46 -12.88 -0.21 1.04
N ARG A 47 -13.38 0.98 0.69
CA ARG A 47 -13.85 1.29 -0.67
C ARG A 47 -12.69 1.41 -1.66
N ALA A 48 -11.53 1.91 -1.23
CA ALA A 48 -10.31 1.87 -2.04
C ALA A 48 -9.94 0.43 -2.41
N SER A 49 -9.94 -0.49 -1.44
CA SER A 49 -9.63 -1.92 -1.68
C SER A 49 -10.63 -2.65 -2.59
N MET A 50 -11.83 -2.08 -2.77
CA MET A 50 -12.85 -2.57 -3.70
C MET A 50 -12.69 -1.99 -5.11
N GLY A 51 -11.67 -1.16 -5.37
CA GLY A 51 -11.45 -0.50 -6.67
C GLY A 51 -12.37 0.68 -6.95
N GLN A 52 -13.09 1.17 -5.94
CA GLN A 52 -14.03 2.30 -6.08
C GLN A 52 -13.34 3.67 -5.93
N LEU A 53 -12.21 3.71 -5.21
CA LEU A 53 -11.42 4.93 -5.00
C LEU A 53 -10.03 4.77 -5.60
N LEU A 54 -9.49 5.86 -6.12
CA LEU A 54 -8.19 5.96 -6.77
C LEU A 54 -7.32 6.90 -5.95
N HIS A 55 -6.08 6.52 -5.67
CA HIS A 55 -5.10 7.49 -5.17
C HIS A 55 -4.51 8.28 -6.34
N SER A 56 -4.37 9.59 -6.21
CA SER A 56 -3.68 10.42 -7.20
C SER A 56 -2.55 11.20 -6.53
N ASP A 57 -1.31 10.96 -6.94
CA ASP A 57 -0.19 11.77 -6.45
C ASP A 57 -0.24 13.19 -7.01
N HIS A 58 -0.83 13.39 -8.19
CA HIS A 58 -0.91 14.72 -8.77
C HIS A 58 -1.85 15.62 -7.96
N LEU A 59 -3.01 15.09 -7.57
CA LEU A 59 -4.01 15.83 -6.80
C LEU A 59 -3.81 15.72 -5.27
N GLN A 60 -2.87 14.87 -4.82
CA GLN A 60 -2.60 14.62 -3.40
C GLN A 60 -3.88 14.25 -2.61
N SER A 61 -4.74 13.43 -3.22
CA SER A 61 -6.04 13.05 -2.65
C SER A 61 -6.53 11.70 -3.21
N PHE A 62 -7.54 11.13 -2.55
CA PHE A 62 -8.30 10.00 -3.09
C PHE A 62 -9.48 10.51 -3.91
N ILE A 63 -9.60 9.99 -5.12
CA ILE A 63 -10.58 10.35 -6.13
C ILE A 63 -11.54 9.20 -6.29
N THR A 64 -12.82 9.51 -6.48
CA THR A 64 -13.82 8.49 -6.80
C THR A 64 -13.62 8.02 -8.24
N ASN A 65 -13.47 6.71 -8.44
CA ASN A 65 -13.26 6.16 -9.77
C ASN A 65 -14.51 6.42 -10.66
N PRO A 66 -14.39 7.22 -11.74
CA PRO A 66 -15.54 7.55 -12.60
C PRO A 66 -16.03 6.33 -13.40
N ASP A 67 -15.17 5.33 -13.61
CA ASP A 67 -15.48 4.13 -14.39
C ASP A 67 -15.99 2.97 -13.52
N ALA A 68 -15.99 3.12 -12.19
CA ALA A 68 -16.52 2.11 -11.29
C ALA A 68 -18.05 2.11 -11.35
N ALA A 69 -18.64 1.02 -11.85
CA ALA A 69 -20.09 0.85 -11.83
C ALA A 69 -20.62 1.00 -10.39
N PRO A 70 -21.66 1.82 -10.15
CA PRO A 70 -22.19 2.05 -8.82
C PRO A 70 -22.71 0.72 -8.27
N SER A 71 -21.92 0.11 -7.40
CA SER A 71 -22.22 -1.18 -6.79
C SER A 71 -23.23 -0.94 -5.67
N GLY A 72 -24.49 -0.65 -6.03
CA GLY A 72 -25.65 -0.59 -5.12
C GLY A 72 -25.60 0.40 -3.96
N GLY A 73 -24.55 1.22 -3.82
CA GLY A 73 -24.33 2.15 -2.72
C GLY A 73 -24.16 3.59 -3.19
N ALA A 74 -24.40 4.54 -2.29
CA ALA A 74 -24.15 5.96 -2.53
C ALA A 74 -22.68 6.19 -2.90
N ILE A 75 -22.47 6.92 -4.00
CA ILE A 75 -21.13 7.36 -4.43
C ILE A 75 -20.55 8.24 -3.33
N LEU A 76 -19.41 7.84 -2.76
CA LEU A 76 -18.67 8.68 -1.82
C LEU A 76 -17.83 9.66 -2.63
N PRO A 77 -17.99 10.98 -2.46
CA PRO A 77 -17.04 11.94 -3.02
C PRO A 77 -15.78 11.92 -2.15
N ALA A 78 -14.84 11.02 -2.42
CA ALA A 78 -13.64 10.85 -1.58
C ALA A 78 -12.76 12.10 -1.55
N GLU A 79 -12.82 12.92 -2.61
CA GLU A 79 -12.12 14.19 -2.72
C GLU A 79 -12.49 15.16 -1.59
N GLN A 80 -13.77 15.16 -1.17
CA GLN A 80 -14.28 16.03 -0.10
C GLN A 80 -13.85 15.62 1.30
N TYR A 81 -13.14 14.49 1.43
CA TYR A 81 -12.64 14.00 2.72
C TYR A 81 -11.12 13.80 2.73
N THR A 82 -10.47 13.79 1.56
CA THR A 82 -9.04 13.48 1.43
C THR A 82 -8.24 14.57 0.73
N ASP A 83 -8.87 15.65 0.30
CA ASP A 83 -8.14 16.83 -0.15
C ASP A 83 -7.20 17.32 0.95
N THR A 84 -6.10 17.95 0.55
CA THR A 84 -5.07 18.48 1.43
C THR A 84 -5.69 19.44 2.47
N ARG A 85 -6.73 20.18 2.10
CA ARG A 85 -7.45 21.09 3.02
C ARG A 85 -8.20 20.35 4.11
N GLU A 86 -8.88 19.27 3.75
CA GLU A 86 -9.68 18.46 4.67
C GLU A 86 -8.78 17.67 5.62
N LEU A 87 -7.67 17.12 5.11
CA LEU A 87 -6.68 16.45 5.95
C LEU A 87 -6.00 17.44 6.91
N ARG A 88 -5.68 18.67 6.47
CA ARG A 88 -5.17 19.72 7.38
C ARG A 88 -6.20 20.10 8.44
N ALA A 89 -7.48 20.21 8.09
CA ALA A 89 -8.55 20.50 9.04
C ALA A 89 -8.72 19.36 10.07
N LEU A 90 -8.68 18.10 9.60
CA LEU A 90 -8.67 16.92 10.47
C LEU A 90 -7.49 16.95 11.43
N VAL A 91 -6.28 17.18 10.94
CA VAL A 91 -5.06 17.29 11.74
C VAL A 91 -5.16 18.41 12.78
N GLN A 92 -5.74 19.56 12.43
CA GLN A 92 -5.94 20.65 13.38
C GLN A 92 -6.91 20.28 14.52
N LEU A 93 -7.87 19.40 14.24
CA LEU A 93 -8.85 18.91 15.20
C LEU A 93 -8.27 17.84 16.13
N ILE A 94 -7.62 16.83 15.57
CA ILE A 94 -7.13 15.66 16.33
C ILE A 94 -5.70 15.84 16.86
N GLY A 95 -4.93 16.76 16.29
CA GLY A 95 -3.54 17.04 16.65
C GLY A 95 -2.57 15.86 16.42
N PRO A 96 -1.29 16.00 16.85
CA PRO A 96 -0.27 14.96 16.72
C PRO A 96 -0.64 13.65 17.42
N TYR A 97 -1.31 13.74 18.58
CA TYR A 97 -1.72 12.55 19.34
C TYR A 97 -2.75 11.72 18.58
N GLY A 98 -3.76 12.38 17.99
CA GLY A 98 -4.76 11.68 17.22
C GLY A 98 -4.22 11.13 15.91
N VAL A 99 -3.34 11.87 15.22
CA VAL A 99 -2.63 11.38 14.01
C VAL A 99 -1.76 10.18 14.35
N LYS A 100 -1.05 10.19 15.48
CA LYS A 100 -0.27 9.04 15.96
C LYS A 100 -1.17 7.83 16.17
N HIS A 101 -2.29 7.97 16.87
CA HIS A 101 -3.24 6.89 17.09
C HIS A 101 -3.79 6.31 15.76
N MET A 102 -4.17 7.18 14.84
CA MET A 102 -4.65 6.81 13.52
C MET A 102 -3.58 6.07 12.71
N THR A 103 -2.33 6.54 12.78
CA THR A 103 -1.19 5.88 12.13
C THR A 103 -0.91 4.51 12.72
N GLU A 104 -0.94 4.35 14.05
CA GLU A 104 -0.79 3.05 14.70
C GLU A 104 -1.84 2.04 14.21
N LYS A 105 -3.10 2.48 14.03
CA LYS A 105 -4.17 1.64 13.46
C LYS A 105 -3.89 1.28 12.00
N LEU A 106 -3.51 2.24 11.16
CA LEU A 106 -3.16 2.01 9.75
C LEU A 106 -2.03 0.98 9.64
N THR A 107 -0.97 1.20 10.40
CA THR A 107 0.21 0.33 10.46
C THR A 107 -0.12 -1.07 10.98
N TRP A 108 -1.04 -1.18 11.94
CA TRP A 108 -1.56 -2.48 12.39
C TRP A 108 -2.29 -3.24 11.28
N HIS A 109 -3.11 -2.56 10.47
CA HIS A 109 -3.75 -3.17 9.31
C HIS A 109 -2.73 -3.62 8.26
N VAL A 110 -1.67 -2.84 8.01
CA VAL A 110 -0.56 -3.26 7.14
C VAL A 110 0.11 -4.52 7.67
N ALA A 111 0.44 -4.59 8.96
CA ALA A 111 1.05 -5.78 9.57
C ALA A 111 0.15 -7.02 9.46
N CYS A 112 -1.17 -6.86 9.58
CA CYS A 112 -2.15 -7.92 9.32
C CYS A 112 -2.08 -8.41 7.86
N GLN A 113 -2.01 -7.52 6.88
CA GLN A 113 -1.90 -7.91 5.46
C GLN A 113 -0.57 -8.63 5.16
N ILE A 114 0.55 -8.17 5.74
CA ILE A 114 1.85 -8.83 5.61
C ILE A 114 1.81 -10.26 6.17
N THR A 115 1.11 -10.44 7.30
CA THR A 115 0.96 -11.77 7.91
C THR A 115 0.17 -12.73 7.03
N GLU A 116 -0.87 -12.24 6.34
CA GLU A 116 -1.59 -13.06 5.37
C GLU A 116 -0.73 -13.38 4.14
N LEU A 117 0.09 -12.42 3.66
CA LEU A 117 1.06 -12.68 2.60
C LEU A 117 2.05 -13.79 2.98
N TYR A 118 2.52 -13.80 4.22
CA TYR A 118 3.38 -14.86 4.74
C TYR A 118 2.73 -16.24 4.71
N LYS A 119 1.42 -16.34 4.98
CA LYS A 119 0.69 -17.62 4.88
C LYS A 119 0.71 -18.13 3.43
N ILE A 120 0.41 -17.25 2.47
CA ILE A 120 0.42 -17.62 1.03
C ILE A 120 1.82 -18.07 0.59
N ILE A 121 2.88 -17.42 1.07
CA ILE A 121 4.27 -17.78 0.75
C ILE A 121 4.64 -19.12 1.36
N ARG A 122 4.23 -19.36 2.61
CA ARG A 122 4.49 -20.63 3.30
C ARG A 122 3.87 -21.81 2.53
N ASP A 123 2.66 -21.62 2.01
CA ASP A 123 1.95 -22.64 1.25
C ASP A 123 2.61 -22.91 -0.13
N ASN A 124 3.38 -21.96 -0.67
CA ASN A 124 4.02 -22.04 -1.99
C ASN A 124 5.56 -21.98 -1.93
N ARG A 125 6.16 -22.31 -0.78
CA ARG A 125 7.58 -22.06 -0.48
C ARG A 125 8.52 -22.73 -1.46
N GLU A 126 8.29 -23.99 -1.81
CA GLU A 126 9.17 -24.76 -2.70
C GLU A 126 9.20 -24.17 -4.12
N THR A 127 8.03 -23.82 -4.64
CA THR A 127 7.87 -23.22 -5.98
C THR A 127 8.58 -21.86 -6.06
N LEU A 128 8.43 -21.03 -5.02
CA LEU A 128 9.09 -19.72 -4.95
C LEU A 128 10.61 -19.85 -4.77
N HIS A 129 11.07 -20.84 -4.02
CA HIS A 129 12.50 -21.11 -3.89
C HIS A 129 13.09 -21.57 -5.23
N ALA A 130 12.39 -22.44 -5.96
CA ALA A 130 12.79 -22.83 -7.30
C ALA A 130 12.86 -21.64 -8.27
N ALA A 131 11.93 -20.68 -8.18
CA ALA A 131 11.99 -19.46 -8.98
C ALA A 131 13.19 -18.57 -8.63
N ARG A 132 13.49 -18.43 -7.34
CA ARG A 132 14.65 -17.66 -6.87
C ARG A 132 15.98 -18.25 -7.35
N VAL A 133 16.12 -19.57 -7.38
CA VAL A 133 17.36 -20.24 -7.84
C VAL A 133 17.46 -20.27 -9.37
N ASN A 134 16.32 -20.36 -10.08
CA ASN A 134 16.28 -20.43 -11.54
C ASN A 134 15.96 -19.09 -12.21
N PHE A 135 16.30 -17.95 -11.61
CA PHE A 135 15.97 -16.63 -12.15
C PHE A 135 16.57 -16.37 -13.55
N ASP A 136 17.69 -17.01 -13.86
CA ASP A 136 18.35 -16.94 -15.18
C ASP A 136 17.58 -17.67 -16.30
N LYS A 137 16.60 -18.52 -15.96
CA LYS A 137 15.89 -19.38 -16.93
C LYS A 137 14.44 -18.91 -17.11
N PRO A 138 14.12 -18.17 -18.19
CA PRO A 138 12.80 -17.57 -18.39
C PRO A 138 11.68 -18.61 -18.52
N GLU A 139 11.96 -19.77 -19.13
CA GLU A 139 10.97 -20.84 -19.31
C GLU A 139 10.49 -21.43 -17.98
N LYS A 140 11.42 -21.67 -17.05
CA LYS A 140 11.11 -22.18 -15.71
C LYS A 140 10.39 -21.15 -14.87
N LEU A 141 10.73 -19.87 -15.00
CA LEU A 141 10.04 -18.79 -14.31
C LEU A 141 8.57 -18.71 -14.75
N ARG A 142 8.31 -18.90 -16.04
CA ARG A 142 6.95 -18.95 -16.59
C ARG A 142 6.18 -20.17 -16.13
N GLU A 143 6.83 -21.33 -16.06
CA GLU A 143 6.24 -22.55 -15.51
C GLU A 143 5.81 -22.34 -14.05
N VAL A 144 6.68 -21.75 -13.23
CA VAL A 144 6.35 -21.38 -11.84
C VAL A 144 5.16 -20.42 -11.79
N LEU A 145 5.15 -19.37 -12.61
CA LEU A 145 4.03 -18.42 -12.66
C LEU A 145 2.71 -19.11 -13.03
N ASN A 146 2.74 -20.06 -13.96
CA ASN A 146 1.56 -20.83 -14.36
C ASN A 146 1.10 -21.78 -13.25
N LEU A 147 2.02 -22.48 -12.58
CA LEU A 147 1.70 -23.33 -11.42
C LEU A 147 1.05 -22.52 -10.30
N LEU A 148 1.57 -21.32 -10.03
CA LEU A 148 0.99 -20.39 -9.06
C LEU A 148 -0.33 -19.77 -9.55
N SER A 149 -0.60 -19.73 -10.85
CA SER A 149 -1.88 -19.19 -11.38
C SER A 149 -2.99 -20.24 -11.38
N ILE A 150 -2.65 -21.53 -11.49
CA ILE A 150 -3.59 -22.64 -11.70
C ILE A 150 -4.05 -23.30 -10.37
N SER A 151 -3.34 -23.08 -9.26
CA SER A 151 -3.45 -23.89 -8.03
C SER A 151 -4.76 -23.77 -7.20
N VAL A 152 -5.88 -23.32 -7.77
CA VAL A 152 -7.18 -23.30 -7.06
C VAL A 152 -8.20 -24.31 -7.61
N ASP A 153 -8.01 -24.90 -8.80
CA ASP A 153 -9.06 -25.71 -9.44
C ASP A 153 -8.85 -27.24 -9.48
N SER A 154 -7.88 -27.81 -8.76
CA SER A 154 -7.65 -29.29 -8.84
C SER A 154 -7.48 -30.07 -7.54
N VAL A 155 -7.67 -29.47 -6.36
CA VAL A 155 -7.57 -30.24 -5.09
C VAL A 155 -8.91 -30.49 -4.40
N ASN A 156 -9.99 -29.75 -4.72
CA ASN A 156 -11.31 -29.97 -4.09
C ASN A 156 -12.34 -30.74 -4.96
N GLY A 157 -11.92 -31.35 -6.08
CA GLY A 157 -12.82 -31.93 -7.08
C GLY A 157 -12.87 -33.45 -7.20
N ARG A 158 -12.10 -34.22 -6.41
CA ARG A 158 -12.10 -35.69 -6.48
C ARG A 158 -12.06 -36.31 -5.09
N ASP A 159 -13.21 -36.34 -4.44
CA ASP A 159 -13.72 -37.53 -3.72
C ASP A 159 -14.99 -37.17 -2.95
N ARG A 160 -16.16 -37.50 -3.54
CA ARG A 160 -17.41 -37.90 -2.88
C ARG A 160 -18.54 -38.05 -3.91
N ARG A 161 -18.47 -39.12 -4.71
CA ARG A 161 -19.68 -39.73 -5.28
C ARG A 161 -20.08 -40.87 -4.36
N GLY A 162 -21.14 -40.68 -3.59
CA GLY A 162 -21.74 -41.76 -2.81
C GLY A 162 -22.65 -41.29 -1.69
N THR A 163 -23.95 -41.46 -1.92
CA THR A 163 -25.03 -41.62 -0.92
C THR A 163 -25.72 -40.35 -0.40
N SER A 164 -26.94 -40.20 -0.91
CA SER A 164 -28.05 -39.32 -0.55
C SER A 164 -28.65 -39.61 0.84
N GLY A 165 -29.10 -38.55 1.53
CA GLY A 165 -29.96 -38.67 2.73
C GLY A 165 -30.17 -37.37 3.53
N SER A 166 -31.23 -36.62 3.19
CA SER A 166 -32.11 -35.80 4.05
C SER A 166 -31.58 -35.04 5.30
N SER A 167 -31.76 -33.70 5.33
CA SER A 167 -32.76 -32.97 6.15
C SER A 167 -32.32 -31.53 6.50
N LEU A 168 -33.33 -30.67 6.66
CA LEU A 168 -33.29 -29.20 6.74
C LEU A 168 -32.79 -28.65 8.09
N GLN A 169 -32.01 -27.55 8.10
CA GLN A 169 -32.36 -26.26 8.75
C GLN A 169 -31.22 -25.22 8.74
N GLN A 170 -31.66 -23.95 8.73
CA GLN A 170 -30.96 -22.68 8.99
C GLN A 170 -30.10 -22.06 7.88
N GLN A 171 -30.71 -21.05 7.23
CA GLN A 171 -30.08 -20.12 6.31
C GLN A 171 -30.44 -18.70 6.75
N GLN A 172 -29.53 -18.03 7.46
CA GLN A 172 -29.40 -16.57 7.54
C GLN A 172 -28.10 -16.22 8.27
N GLN A 173 -27.02 -16.03 7.50
CA GLN A 173 -25.98 -15.01 7.73
C GLN A 173 -25.00 -15.05 6.55
N SER A 174 -25.08 -13.98 5.75
CA SER A 174 -24.25 -13.68 4.59
C SER A 174 -23.26 -12.59 4.97
N SER A 175 -21.96 -12.80 4.73
CA SER A 175 -21.09 -11.82 4.03
C SER A 175 -19.61 -12.22 4.04
N SER A 176 -19.13 -12.73 2.90
CA SER A 176 -17.88 -12.33 2.21
C SER A 176 -17.41 -13.47 1.31
N GLY A 177 -18.17 -13.73 0.24
CA GLY A 177 -17.69 -14.54 -0.87
C GLY A 177 -16.67 -13.73 -1.68
N ALA A 178 -15.43 -13.67 -1.20
CA ALA A 178 -14.30 -13.41 -2.09
C ALA A 178 -14.12 -14.69 -2.92
N SER A 179 -14.38 -14.61 -4.22
CA SER A 179 -13.98 -15.62 -5.17
C SER A 179 -12.52 -15.99 -4.89
N ALA A 180 -12.24 -17.27 -4.66
CA ALA A 180 -10.89 -17.77 -4.41
C ALA A 180 -10.04 -17.53 -5.66
N GLY A 181 -9.45 -16.34 -5.76
CA GLY A 181 -8.54 -15.97 -6.84
C GLY A 181 -7.23 -16.74 -6.72
N SER A 182 -6.47 -16.80 -7.82
CA SER A 182 -5.14 -17.41 -7.80
C SER A 182 -4.26 -16.80 -6.69
N PRO A 183 -3.30 -17.53 -6.10
CA PRO A 183 -2.43 -16.96 -5.08
C PRO A 183 -1.63 -15.75 -5.60
N VAL A 184 -1.34 -15.68 -6.91
CA VAL A 184 -0.71 -14.50 -7.54
C VAL A 184 -1.63 -13.27 -7.46
N GLU A 185 -2.91 -13.42 -7.80
CA GLU A 185 -3.90 -12.35 -7.72
C GLU A 185 -4.12 -11.90 -6.27
N SER A 186 -4.17 -12.86 -5.34
CA SER A 186 -4.25 -12.58 -3.90
C SER A 186 -3.07 -11.77 -3.39
N VAL A 187 -1.84 -12.08 -3.85
CA VAL A 187 -0.64 -11.29 -3.49
C VAL A 187 -0.72 -9.88 -4.06
N ILE A 188 -1.07 -9.73 -5.33
CA ILE A 188 -1.22 -8.43 -6.00
C ILE A 188 -2.28 -7.56 -5.30
N GLN A 189 -3.42 -8.15 -4.96
CA GLN A 189 -4.48 -7.44 -4.25
C GLN A 189 -3.99 -6.96 -2.88
N ARG A 190 -3.36 -7.83 -2.10
CA ARG A 190 -2.88 -7.48 -0.75
C ARG A 190 -1.77 -6.44 -0.76
N ILE A 191 -0.81 -6.54 -1.69
CA ILE A 191 0.25 -5.52 -1.81
C ILE A 191 -0.32 -4.17 -2.26
N THR A 192 -1.34 -4.17 -3.11
CA THR A 192 -2.05 -2.94 -3.51
C THR A 192 -2.78 -2.32 -2.32
N ILE A 193 -3.47 -3.12 -1.49
CA ILE A 193 -4.11 -2.64 -0.25
C ILE A 193 -3.08 -2.02 0.70
N ILE A 194 -1.92 -2.66 0.88
CA ILE A 194 -0.83 -2.10 1.69
C ILE A 194 -0.38 -0.75 1.12
N GLY A 195 -0.23 -0.66 -0.20
CA GLY A 195 0.12 0.58 -0.90
C GLY A 195 -0.91 1.69 -0.71
N GLU A 196 -2.20 1.39 -0.79
CA GLU A 196 -3.28 2.35 -0.52
C GLU A 196 -3.23 2.89 0.92
N ILE A 197 -3.01 2.02 1.90
CA ILE A 197 -2.89 2.41 3.31
C ILE A 197 -1.67 3.31 3.53
N ILE A 198 -0.52 2.98 2.94
CA ILE A 198 0.71 3.78 3.03
C ILE A 198 0.53 5.12 2.33
N ALA A 199 -0.10 5.14 1.15
CA ALA A 199 -0.37 6.37 0.42
C ALA A 199 -1.25 7.32 1.25
N PHE A 200 -2.32 6.81 1.86
CA PHE A 200 -3.17 7.60 2.76
C PHE A 200 -2.41 8.11 3.99
N ARG A 201 -1.55 7.28 4.58
CA ARG A 201 -0.68 7.70 5.68
C ARG A 201 0.28 8.83 5.25
N ASP A 202 0.88 8.73 4.07
CA ASP A 202 1.79 9.76 3.55
C ASP A 202 1.05 11.09 3.35
N LEU A 203 -0.21 11.08 2.90
CA LEU A 203 -1.05 12.28 2.83
C LEU A 203 -1.32 12.87 4.22
N LEU A 204 -1.61 12.03 5.21
CA LEU A 204 -1.83 12.45 6.60
C LEU A 204 -0.56 13.07 7.21
N PHE A 205 0.62 12.48 6.93
CA PHE A 205 1.91 13.00 7.39
C PHE A 205 2.24 14.35 6.77
N LYS A 206 1.99 14.53 5.47
CA LYS A 206 2.14 15.85 4.81
C LYS A 206 1.24 16.89 5.45
N ALA A 207 -0.03 16.57 5.68
CA ALA A 207 -0.97 17.47 6.34
C ALA A 207 -0.54 17.79 7.78
N LEU A 208 -0.02 16.80 8.53
CA LEU A 208 0.52 16.99 9.87
C LEU A 208 1.73 17.93 9.87
N HIS A 209 2.70 17.68 9.00
CA HIS A 209 3.89 18.49 8.86
C HIS A 209 3.54 19.96 8.59
N ASP A 210 2.66 20.22 7.61
CA ASP A 210 2.23 21.56 7.24
C ASP A 210 1.57 22.33 8.41
N VAL A 211 0.73 21.63 9.20
CA VAL A 211 0.06 22.25 10.35
C VAL A 211 1.05 22.54 11.48
N LEU A 212 2.00 21.64 11.73
CA LEU A 212 3.00 21.82 12.78
C LEU A 212 4.03 22.90 12.43
N GLU A 213 4.43 22.99 11.17
CA GLU A 213 5.31 24.05 10.70
C GLU A 213 4.70 25.45 10.94
N GLN A 214 3.38 25.58 10.76
CA GLN A 214 2.66 26.82 11.04
C GLN A 214 2.43 27.08 12.54
N ARG A 215 2.14 26.04 13.32
CA ARG A 215 1.72 26.19 14.74
C ARG A 215 2.90 26.19 15.72
N ILE A 216 3.96 25.45 15.43
CA ILE A 216 5.14 25.28 16.29
C ILE A 216 6.47 25.39 15.50
N PRO A 217 6.72 26.51 14.80
CA PRO A 217 7.88 26.64 13.89
C PRO A 217 9.23 26.46 14.59
N PHE A 218 9.35 26.86 15.86
CA PHE A 218 10.61 26.71 16.61
C PHE A 218 10.96 25.24 16.89
N LEU A 219 9.96 24.42 17.21
CA LEU A 219 10.16 22.97 17.44
C LEU A 219 10.48 22.26 16.13
N MET A 220 9.77 22.60 15.04
CA MET A 220 10.06 22.06 13.71
C MET A 220 11.44 22.46 13.22
N GLY A 221 11.84 23.72 13.38
CA GLY A 221 13.20 24.17 13.04
C GLY A 221 14.29 23.43 13.82
N SER A 222 14.04 23.13 15.10
CA SER A 222 14.96 22.34 15.93
C SER A 222 15.04 20.89 15.45
N LEU A 223 13.90 20.29 15.10
CA LEU A 223 13.84 18.94 14.54
C LEU A 223 14.58 18.84 13.20
N HIS A 224 14.37 19.79 12.29
CA HIS A 224 15.09 19.83 11.01
C HIS A 224 16.59 19.94 11.20
N ASN A 225 17.06 20.77 12.14
CA ASN A 225 18.49 20.90 12.43
C ASN A 225 19.09 19.59 13.00
N ILE A 226 18.34 18.88 13.85
CA ILE A 226 18.75 17.55 14.34
C ILE A 226 18.83 16.57 13.16
N LEU A 227 17.83 16.55 12.27
CA LEU A 227 17.81 15.62 11.14
C LEU A 227 18.96 15.83 10.15
N GLU A 228 19.31 17.09 9.89
CA GLU A 228 20.44 17.45 9.03
C GLU A 228 21.79 17.06 9.63
N THR A 229 21.92 17.11 10.97
CA THR A 229 23.17 16.81 11.68
C THR A 229 23.32 15.35 12.10
N SER A 230 22.22 14.60 12.14
CA SER A 230 22.21 13.20 12.56
C SER A 230 22.65 12.22 11.47
N ASP A 231 23.40 11.21 11.89
CA ASP A 231 23.74 10.02 11.11
C ASP A 231 22.52 9.10 10.91
N GLU A 232 22.58 8.17 9.96
CA GLU A 232 21.48 7.27 9.59
C GLU A 232 20.92 6.47 10.79
N LEU A 233 21.79 5.90 11.64
CA LEU A 233 21.39 5.19 12.86
C LEU A 233 20.68 6.10 13.87
N GLN A 234 21.14 7.36 14.00
CA GLN A 234 20.50 8.33 14.89
C GLN A 234 19.14 8.75 14.36
N ARG A 235 18.99 8.94 13.05
CA ARG A 235 17.69 9.23 12.41
C ARG A 235 16.69 8.10 12.66
N ILE A 236 17.13 6.85 12.59
CA ILE A 236 16.30 5.71 12.95
C ILE A 236 15.93 5.77 14.43
N SER A 237 16.85 6.05 15.35
CA SER A 237 16.53 6.15 16.78
C SER A 237 15.51 7.25 17.11
N ILE A 238 15.49 8.32 16.30
CA ILE A 238 14.59 9.48 16.43
C ILE A 238 13.30 9.29 15.60
N GLY A 239 13.14 8.16 14.90
CA GLY A 239 12.07 7.98 13.93
C GLY A 239 10.65 8.10 14.51
N ASP A 240 10.43 7.76 15.78
CA ASP A 240 9.14 7.97 16.45
C ASP A 240 8.82 9.46 16.64
N MET A 241 9.84 10.28 16.91
CA MET A 241 9.71 11.74 16.99
C MET A 241 9.44 12.33 15.60
N CYS A 242 10.12 11.83 14.56
CA CYS A 242 9.88 12.23 13.17
C CYS A 242 8.45 11.91 12.74
N ALA A 243 7.97 10.69 13.02
CA ALA A 243 6.61 10.27 12.71
C ALA A 243 5.57 11.13 13.44
N ALA A 244 5.80 11.48 14.70
CA ALA A 244 4.94 12.39 15.46
C ALA A 244 4.94 13.82 14.93
N ALA A 245 5.96 14.22 14.18
CA ALA A 245 6.06 15.51 13.49
C ALA A 245 5.58 15.47 12.03
N GLY A 246 5.14 14.30 11.53
CA GLY A 246 4.76 14.12 10.13
C GLY A 246 5.93 14.06 9.14
N VAL A 247 7.16 13.86 9.62
CA VAL A 247 8.34 13.67 8.78
C VAL A 247 8.46 12.19 8.41
N LYS A 248 8.55 11.90 7.10
CA LYS A 248 8.74 10.54 6.59
C LYS A 248 10.19 10.09 6.80
N SER A 249 10.37 8.98 7.52
CA SER A 249 11.65 8.30 7.69
C SER A 249 11.81 7.16 6.69
N ASP A 250 13.05 6.80 6.35
CA ASP A 250 13.37 5.70 5.44
C ASP A 250 12.92 4.33 5.99
N VAL A 251 13.04 4.17 7.31
CA VAL A 251 12.55 2.99 8.04
C VAL A 251 11.47 3.42 9.03
N ASP A 252 10.29 2.80 8.91
CA ASP A 252 9.18 3.05 9.81
C ASP A 252 9.19 2.13 11.02
N ILE A 253 9.64 2.64 12.16
CA ILE A 253 9.69 1.89 13.42
C ILE A 253 8.30 1.42 13.88
N GLY A 254 7.26 2.23 13.63
CA GLY A 254 5.89 1.85 13.95
C GLY A 254 5.49 0.55 13.24
N LEU A 255 5.86 0.43 11.97
CA LEU A 255 5.61 -0.78 11.17
C LEU A 255 6.46 -1.97 11.61
N VAL A 256 7.73 -1.74 11.93
CA VAL A 256 8.62 -2.77 12.50
C VAL A 256 7.99 -3.38 13.76
N ASN A 257 7.55 -2.53 14.69
CA ASN A 257 6.94 -2.95 15.95
C ASN A 257 5.62 -3.71 15.72
N ALA A 258 4.77 -3.23 14.80
CA ALA A 258 3.51 -3.88 14.47
C ALA A 258 3.70 -5.26 13.83
N ILE A 259 4.66 -5.40 12.90
CA ILE A 259 5.02 -6.69 12.28
C ILE A 259 5.54 -7.65 13.35
N GLN A 260 6.47 -7.20 14.21
CA GLN A 260 7.03 -8.03 15.28
C GLN A 260 5.93 -8.55 16.23
N ALA A 261 5.01 -7.68 16.65
CA ALA A 261 3.90 -8.06 17.52
C ALA A 261 2.98 -9.10 16.87
N LYS A 262 2.66 -8.93 15.57
CA LYS A 262 1.84 -9.88 14.81
C LYS A 262 2.52 -11.23 14.61
N VAL A 263 3.79 -11.23 14.26
CA VAL A 263 4.58 -12.47 14.07
C VAL A 263 4.66 -13.28 15.37
N GLN A 264 4.84 -12.59 16.51
CA GLN A 264 4.84 -13.23 17.84
C GLN A 264 3.46 -13.77 18.23
N ALA A 265 2.39 -12.99 18.00
CA ALA A 265 1.03 -13.37 18.37
C ALA A 265 0.55 -14.62 17.62
N ASP A 266 0.81 -14.68 16.31
CA ASP A 266 0.34 -15.78 15.46
C ASP A 266 1.31 -16.99 15.49
N LYS A 267 2.43 -16.91 16.24
CA LYS A 267 3.48 -17.95 16.37
C LYS A 267 3.88 -18.55 15.02
N LEU A 268 3.95 -17.73 13.97
CA LEU A 268 4.15 -18.22 12.61
C LEU A 268 5.52 -18.87 12.40
N TYR A 269 6.53 -18.45 13.17
CA TYR A 269 7.91 -18.90 13.02
C TYR A 269 8.51 -19.20 14.39
N ALA A 270 9.13 -20.38 14.50
CA ALA A 270 9.90 -20.77 15.67
C ALA A 270 11.36 -20.27 15.61
N ASP A 271 11.87 -20.01 14.39
CA ASP A 271 13.25 -19.61 14.13
C ASP A 271 13.31 -18.29 13.33
N HIS A 272 14.26 -17.43 13.70
CA HIS A 272 14.52 -16.16 13.02
C HIS A 272 15.06 -16.37 11.60
N GLU A 273 15.79 -17.45 11.33
CA GLU A 273 16.27 -17.79 9.98
C GLU A 273 15.12 -18.15 9.03
N GLU A 274 14.11 -18.86 9.52
CA GLU A 274 12.97 -19.25 8.70
C GLU A 274 12.12 -18.03 8.30
N HIS A 275 11.93 -17.11 9.25
CA HIS A 275 11.24 -15.85 9.00
C HIS A 275 11.99 -14.98 7.97
N TYR A 276 13.33 -14.89 8.08
CA TYR A 276 14.16 -14.17 7.10
C TYR A 276 14.06 -14.78 5.70
N ASN A 277 14.12 -16.11 5.59
CA ASN A 277 14.00 -16.79 4.31
C ASN A 277 12.63 -16.56 3.66
N THR A 278 11.56 -16.60 4.45
CA THR A 278 10.20 -16.28 3.97
C THR A 278 10.10 -14.82 3.54
N SER A 279 10.74 -13.91 4.27
CA SER A 279 10.81 -12.48 3.93
C SER A 279 11.52 -12.22 2.60
N CYS A 280 12.59 -12.96 2.29
CA CYS A 280 13.22 -12.91 0.98
C CYS A 280 12.29 -13.42 -0.13
N LEU A 281 11.59 -14.54 0.12
CA LEU A 281 10.64 -15.10 -0.83
C LEU A 281 9.42 -14.18 -1.07
N LEU A 282 9.03 -13.35 -0.09
CA LEU A 282 8.00 -12.33 -0.27
C LEU A 282 8.37 -11.36 -1.38
N LEU A 283 9.58 -10.79 -1.36
CA LEU A 283 10.04 -9.88 -2.41
C LEU A 283 10.10 -10.57 -3.76
N VAL A 284 10.62 -11.81 -3.81
CA VAL A 284 10.67 -12.61 -5.05
C VAL A 284 9.27 -12.84 -5.61
N PHE A 285 8.30 -13.18 -4.76
CA PHE A 285 6.93 -13.41 -5.21
C PHE A 285 6.29 -12.13 -5.77
N ILE A 286 6.45 -10.99 -5.07
CA ILE A 286 5.94 -9.71 -5.56
C ILE A 286 6.56 -9.38 -6.93
N ALA A 287 7.88 -9.55 -7.10
CA ALA A 287 8.57 -9.26 -8.35
C ALA A 287 8.05 -10.10 -9.53
N ILE A 288 7.86 -11.40 -9.31
CA ILE A 288 7.37 -12.33 -10.34
C ILE A 288 5.88 -12.13 -10.63
N ALA A 289 5.12 -11.57 -9.68
CA ALA A 289 3.70 -11.28 -9.87
C ALA A 289 3.44 -10.03 -10.72
N LEU A 290 4.38 -9.05 -10.77
CA LEU A 290 4.18 -7.78 -11.50
C LEU A 290 3.76 -7.94 -12.97
N PRO A 291 4.34 -8.85 -13.77
CA PRO A 291 3.91 -9.06 -15.16
C PRO A 291 2.43 -9.37 -15.32
N LYS A 292 1.78 -10.05 -14.35
CA LYS A 292 0.33 -10.36 -14.43
C LYS A 292 -0.54 -9.10 -14.44
N LEU A 293 -0.05 -7.97 -13.91
CA LEU A 293 -0.77 -6.69 -13.97
C LEU A 293 -1.01 -6.24 -15.41
N ALA A 294 -0.11 -6.57 -16.35
CA ALA A 294 -0.24 -6.13 -17.74
C ALA A 294 -1.44 -6.77 -18.47
N VAL A 295 -2.01 -7.85 -17.93
CA VAL A 295 -3.23 -8.50 -18.45
C VAL A 295 -4.48 -7.72 -18.03
N SER A 296 -4.46 -7.05 -16.88
CA SER A 296 -5.63 -6.32 -16.39
C SER A 296 -5.77 -4.99 -17.10
N ARG A 297 -6.95 -4.77 -17.70
CA ARG A 297 -7.28 -3.47 -18.33
C ARG A 297 -7.34 -2.32 -17.33
N GLN A 298 -7.63 -2.60 -16.06
CA GLN A 298 -7.67 -1.59 -14.98
C GLN A 298 -6.27 -1.13 -14.56
N SER A 299 -5.21 -1.81 -14.99
CA SER A 299 -3.82 -1.37 -14.78
C SER A 299 -3.38 -0.29 -15.77
N ALA A 300 -4.29 0.21 -16.62
CA ALA A 300 -4.01 1.33 -17.51
C ALA A 300 -3.66 2.60 -16.72
N PHE A 301 -2.53 3.19 -17.04
CA PHE A 301 -2.08 4.45 -16.46
C PHE A 301 -2.82 5.63 -17.11
N LYS A 302 -3.55 6.40 -16.31
CA LYS A 302 -4.17 7.67 -16.72
C LYS A 302 -3.25 8.82 -16.34
N ALA A 303 -2.81 9.60 -17.31
CA ALA A 303 -1.88 10.68 -17.07
C ALA A 303 -2.54 11.91 -16.42
N SER A 304 -3.85 12.15 -16.63
CA SER A 304 -4.59 13.22 -15.95
C SER A 304 -4.53 13.13 -14.42
N TYR A 305 -4.51 11.90 -13.89
CA TYR A 305 -4.46 11.64 -12.45
C TYR A 305 -3.11 11.10 -11.97
N VAL A 306 -2.17 10.82 -12.89
CA VAL A 306 -0.92 10.08 -12.62
C VAL A 306 -1.20 8.82 -11.80
N ALA A 307 -2.23 8.08 -12.20
CA ALA A 307 -2.77 6.97 -11.43
C ALA A 307 -3.27 5.85 -12.34
N THR A 308 -3.24 4.63 -11.82
CA THR A 308 -3.86 3.45 -12.43
C THR A 308 -5.24 3.21 -11.80
N GLN A 309 -6.21 2.70 -12.56
CA GLN A 309 -7.58 2.49 -12.05
C GLN A 309 -7.66 1.43 -10.94
N ASN A 310 -6.69 0.53 -10.87
CA ASN A 310 -6.60 -0.51 -9.84
C ASN A 310 -5.63 -0.17 -8.70
N ASN A 311 -5.19 1.08 -8.57
CA ASN A 311 -4.19 1.52 -7.60
C ASN A 311 -2.84 0.78 -7.63
N SER A 312 -2.51 -0.03 -8.64
CA SER A 312 -1.20 -0.70 -8.72
C SER A 312 0.00 0.24 -8.73
N HIS A 313 -0.19 1.52 -9.04
CA HIS A 313 0.83 2.55 -8.88
C HIS A 313 1.31 2.75 -7.42
N THR A 314 0.58 2.27 -6.40
CA THR A 314 0.99 2.34 -4.99
C THR A 314 1.84 1.14 -4.54
N ILE A 315 1.95 0.09 -5.37
CA ILE A 315 2.76 -1.10 -5.09
C ILE A 315 4.23 -0.75 -4.79
N PRO A 316 4.89 0.16 -5.52
CA PRO A 316 6.26 0.53 -5.23
C PRO A 316 6.45 1.13 -3.82
N SER A 317 5.52 1.98 -3.38
CA SER A 317 5.51 2.54 -2.02
C SER A 317 5.37 1.44 -0.98
N ALA A 318 4.51 0.45 -1.26
CA ALA A 318 4.32 -0.72 -0.41
C ALA A 318 5.58 -1.57 -0.29
N VAL A 319 6.24 -1.87 -1.42
CA VAL A 319 7.47 -2.67 -1.45
C VAL A 319 8.58 -1.99 -0.66
N ASN A 320 8.76 -0.68 -0.84
CA ASN A 320 9.76 0.09 -0.09
C ASN A 320 9.50 0.05 1.43
N ALA A 321 8.27 0.28 1.87
CA ALA A 321 7.94 0.25 3.30
C ALA A 321 8.09 -1.17 3.91
N ILE A 322 7.64 -2.20 3.18
CA ILE A 322 7.75 -3.60 3.59
C ILE A 322 9.21 -4.02 3.69
N ALA A 323 10.02 -3.73 2.67
CA ALA A 323 11.44 -4.06 2.67
C ALA A 323 12.18 -3.34 3.80
N GLY A 324 11.96 -2.03 3.95
CA GLY A 324 12.54 -1.24 5.03
C GLY A 324 12.21 -1.80 6.41
N ALA A 325 10.94 -2.13 6.68
CA ALA A 325 10.54 -2.63 7.99
C ALA A 325 11.00 -4.07 8.27
N ILE A 326 10.86 -4.98 7.30
CA ILE A 326 11.14 -6.40 7.53
C ILE A 326 12.65 -6.66 7.64
N PHE A 327 13.47 -6.11 6.74
CA PHE A 327 14.91 -6.39 6.78
C PHE A 327 15.62 -5.64 7.91
N PHE A 328 15.09 -4.48 8.32
CA PHE A 328 15.52 -3.83 9.55
C PHE A 328 15.22 -4.69 10.80
N LEU A 329 14.07 -5.36 10.87
CA LEU A 329 13.72 -6.27 11.97
C LEU A 329 14.74 -7.41 12.13
N HIS A 330 15.33 -7.90 11.04
CA HIS A 330 16.31 -9.00 11.05
C HIS A 330 17.75 -8.53 11.36
N ARG A 331 18.02 -7.22 11.37
CA ARG A 331 19.34 -6.61 11.68
C ARG A 331 20.50 -7.16 10.86
N ARG A 332 20.27 -7.42 9.57
CA ARG A 332 21.30 -7.93 8.64
C ARG A 332 21.91 -6.87 7.73
N ASP A 333 21.41 -5.64 7.75
CA ASP A 333 21.85 -4.52 6.91
C ASP A 333 21.94 -4.83 5.40
N ASP A 334 21.13 -5.78 4.94
CA ASP A 334 21.11 -6.25 3.56
C ASP A 334 19.96 -5.65 2.73
N ILE A 335 19.24 -4.64 3.27
CA ILE A 335 18.08 -4.00 2.62
C ILE A 335 18.40 -3.61 1.18
N GLN A 336 19.55 -2.96 0.97
CA GLN A 336 19.99 -2.55 -0.36
C GLN A 336 20.12 -3.76 -1.30
N ASP A 337 20.83 -4.82 -0.88
CA ASP A 337 21.05 -5.99 -1.73
C ASP A 337 19.77 -6.76 -2.03
N ARG A 338 18.83 -6.82 -1.07
CA ARG A 338 17.51 -7.42 -1.29
C ARG A 338 16.67 -6.60 -2.29
N MET A 339 16.73 -5.27 -2.20
CA MET A 339 16.06 -4.38 -3.15
C MET A 339 16.70 -4.43 -4.55
N ARG A 340 18.03 -4.60 -4.65
CA ARG A 340 18.72 -4.84 -5.93
C ARG A 340 18.25 -6.14 -6.58
N GLU A 341 18.18 -7.23 -5.80
CA GLU A 341 17.65 -8.53 -6.27
C GLU A 341 16.20 -8.38 -6.74
N PHE A 342 15.35 -7.68 -5.98
CA PHE A 342 13.97 -7.39 -6.36
C PHE A 342 13.89 -6.65 -7.70
N LEU A 343 14.67 -5.59 -7.88
CA LEU A 343 14.67 -4.79 -9.10
C LEU A 343 15.13 -5.62 -10.31
N ALA A 344 16.17 -6.43 -10.17
CA ALA A 344 16.66 -7.31 -11.23
C ALA A 344 15.61 -8.35 -11.65
N LEU A 345 14.94 -8.99 -10.67
CA LEU A 345 13.88 -9.96 -10.93
C LEU A 345 12.65 -9.32 -11.58
N ALA A 346 12.22 -8.16 -11.08
CA ALA A 346 11.11 -7.41 -11.64
C ALA A 346 11.39 -6.96 -13.08
N SER A 347 12.60 -6.42 -13.33
CA SER A 347 13.00 -5.98 -14.67
C SER A 347 13.07 -7.14 -15.66
N SER A 348 13.67 -8.27 -15.25
CA SER A 348 13.73 -9.48 -16.07
C SER A 348 12.32 -10.02 -16.38
N GLY A 349 11.44 -10.10 -15.39
CA GLY A 349 10.05 -10.54 -15.58
C GLY A 349 9.25 -9.64 -16.51
N LEU A 350 9.48 -8.31 -16.45
CA LEU A 350 8.78 -7.33 -17.27
C LEU A 350 9.30 -7.25 -18.72
N LEU A 351 10.60 -7.46 -18.95
CA LEU A 351 11.17 -7.52 -20.30
C LEU A 351 10.75 -8.78 -21.06
N GLN A 352 10.58 -9.90 -20.34
CA GLN A 352 10.14 -11.16 -20.93
C GLN A 352 8.72 -11.10 -21.50
N ILE A 353 7.89 -10.14 -21.07
CA ILE A 353 6.52 -9.93 -21.59
C ILE A 353 6.49 -9.74 -23.11
N VAL A 354 7.48 -9.05 -23.68
CA VAL A 354 7.49 -8.68 -25.10
C VAL A 354 7.78 -9.88 -26.00
N GLY A 355 8.41 -10.93 -25.47
CA GLY A 355 8.79 -12.15 -26.21
C GLY A 355 7.82 -13.32 -26.06
N THR A 356 6.73 -13.19 -25.30
CA THR A 356 5.79 -14.30 -25.04
C THR A 356 4.65 -14.33 -26.08
N PRO A 357 4.09 -15.52 -26.35
CA PRO A 357 2.88 -15.63 -27.19
C PRO A 357 1.66 -14.91 -26.58
N ASP A 358 1.71 -14.62 -25.28
CA ASP A 358 0.67 -13.88 -24.54
C ASP A 358 0.82 -12.34 -24.69
N ALA A 359 1.79 -11.85 -25.47
CA ALA A 359 2.01 -10.41 -25.68
C ALA A 359 0.75 -9.67 -26.15
N GLU A 360 -0.13 -10.33 -26.92
CA GLU A 360 -1.41 -9.77 -27.37
C GLU A 360 -2.42 -9.56 -26.24
N LEU A 361 -2.36 -10.37 -25.18
CA LEU A 361 -3.19 -10.26 -23.98
C LEU A 361 -2.66 -9.19 -23.02
N MET A 362 -1.35 -8.90 -23.09
CA MET A 362 -0.65 -7.99 -22.17
C MET A 362 -0.67 -6.53 -22.68
N GLN A 363 -1.85 -6.06 -23.10
CA GLN A 363 -2.05 -4.75 -23.74
C GLN A 363 -1.59 -3.56 -22.88
N GLN A 364 -1.51 -3.73 -21.56
CA GLN A 364 -1.15 -2.67 -20.60
C GLN A 364 0.31 -2.77 -20.10
N HIS A 365 1.18 -3.53 -20.77
CA HIS A 365 2.57 -3.71 -20.35
C HIS A 365 3.34 -2.39 -20.15
N GLN A 366 3.03 -1.36 -20.95
CA GLN A 366 3.65 -0.03 -20.86
C GLN A 366 3.36 0.66 -19.52
N SER A 367 2.12 0.55 -19.03
CA SER A 367 1.70 1.10 -17.73
C SER A 367 2.43 0.42 -16.57
N VAL A 368 2.77 -0.87 -16.71
CA VAL A 368 3.52 -1.62 -15.68
C VAL A 368 5.00 -1.21 -15.65
N TYR A 369 5.59 -0.80 -16.79
CA TYR A 369 6.97 -0.30 -16.81
C TYR A 369 7.14 1.01 -16.02
N ILE A 370 6.10 1.83 -15.94
CA ILE A 370 6.09 3.07 -15.14
C ILE A 370 6.26 2.75 -13.64
N LEU A 371 5.83 1.56 -13.18
CA LEU A 371 6.01 1.14 -11.78
C LEU A 371 7.49 1.03 -11.39
N LEU A 372 8.38 0.66 -12.32
CA LEU A 372 9.82 0.58 -12.05
C LEU A 372 10.44 1.97 -11.82
N ASP A 373 10.05 2.97 -12.63
CA ASP A 373 10.48 4.35 -12.42
C ASP A 373 10.02 4.86 -11.05
N ARG A 374 8.76 4.57 -10.70
CA ARG A 374 8.20 4.97 -9.41
C ARG A 374 8.88 4.28 -8.23
N LEU A 375 9.21 3.00 -8.36
CA LEU A 375 9.96 2.25 -7.34
C LEU A 375 11.30 2.91 -7.05
N VAL A 376 12.06 3.25 -8.09
CA VAL A 376 13.39 3.87 -7.95
C VAL A 376 13.27 5.30 -7.46
N ARG A 377 12.23 6.04 -7.86
CA ARG A 377 11.97 7.41 -7.37
C ARG A 377 11.65 7.47 -5.89
N GLU A 378 10.87 6.52 -5.39
CA GLU A 378 10.41 6.51 -4.00
C GLU A 378 11.35 5.77 -3.04
N SER A 379 12.32 5.00 -3.56
CA SER A 379 13.21 4.18 -2.75
C SER A 379 14.49 4.95 -2.39
N PRO A 380 14.88 5.01 -1.10
CA PRO A 380 16.18 5.56 -0.71
C PRO A 380 17.34 4.59 -1.03
N TRP A 381 17.04 3.32 -1.33
CA TRP A 381 18.07 2.27 -1.53
C TRP A 381 18.41 2.00 -2.99
N LEU A 382 17.60 2.49 -3.94
CA LEU A 382 17.77 2.23 -5.37
C LEU A 382 18.17 3.50 -6.11
N ASN A 383 19.04 3.34 -7.11
CA ASN A 383 19.53 4.43 -7.94
C ASN A 383 19.15 4.23 -9.40
N TYR A 384 18.96 5.33 -10.14
CA TYR A 384 18.71 5.30 -11.58
C TYR A 384 19.82 4.63 -12.39
N GLY A 385 21.08 4.70 -11.93
CA GLY A 385 22.18 3.97 -12.58
C GLY A 385 22.02 2.44 -12.51
N LEU A 386 21.45 1.93 -11.41
CA LEU A 386 21.13 0.50 -11.30
C LEU A 386 19.92 0.14 -12.17
N LEU A 387 18.89 1.00 -12.20
CA LEU A 387 17.75 0.82 -13.09
C LEU A 387 18.20 0.67 -14.54
N GLU A 388 19.04 1.58 -15.04
CA GLU A 388 19.54 1.55 -16.42
C GLU A 388 20.31 0.26 -16.74
N SER A 389 21.01 -0.32 -15.75
CA SER A 389 21.73 -1.58 -15.94
C SER A 389 20.82 -2.79 -16.10
N CYS A 390 19.60 -2.75 -15.56
CA CYS A 390 18.64 -3.87 -15.60
C CYS A 390 17.48 -3.61 -16.59
N PHE A 391 17.15 -2.35 -16.85
CA PHE A 391 16.00 -1.91 -17.64
C PHE A 391 16.30 -0.57 -18.32
N PRO A 392 16.39 -0.51 -19.66
CA PRO A 392 16.69 0.72 -20.38
C PRO A 392 15.63 1.81 -20.16
N TYR A 393 16.04 3.00 -19.72
CA TYR A 393 15.13 4.10 -19.42
C TYR A 393 14.32 4.58 -20.64
N CYS A 394 14.86 4.40 -21.85
CA CYS A 394 14.16 4.70 -23.11
C CYS A 394 12.81 3.97 -23.23
N LEU A 395 12.69 2.76 -22.67
CA LEU A 395 11.43 2.02 -22.65
C LEU A 395 10.40 2.68 -21.74
N ILE A 396 10.83 3.14 -20.56
CA ILE A 396 9.98 3.86 -19.61
C ILE A 396 9.50 5.18 -20.23
N GLN A 397 10.41 5.94 -20.84
CA GLN A 397 10.07 7.20 -21.51
C GLN A 397 9.05 6.99 -22.63
N SER A 398 9.23 5.95 -23.44
CA SER A 398 8.29 5.58 -24.50
C SER A 398 6.93 5.16 -23.93
N SER A 399 6.92 4.43 -22.81
CA SER A 399 5.69 4.07 -22.10
C SER A 399 4.92 5.29 -21.62
N TYR A 400 5.58 6.26 -20.97
CA TYR A 400 4.93 7.51 -20.58
C TYR A 400 4.29 8.19 -21.79
N LEU A 401 5.06 8.40 -22.87
CA LEU A 401 4.57 9.06 -24.09
C LEU A 401 3.34 8.34 -24.68
N ASN A 402 3.34 7.01 -24.69
CA ASN A 402 2.21 6.24 -25.19
C ASN A 402 0.98 6.36 -24.30
N CYS A 403 1.13 6.33 -22.97
CA CYS A 403 0.01 6.55 -22.05
C CYS A 403 -0.59 7.95 -22.23
N TYR A 404 0.25 8.99 -22.34
CA TYR A 404 -0.21 10.37 -22.63
C TYR A 404 -0.94 10.46 -23.97
N ARG A 405 -0.44 9.81 -25.02
CA ARG A 405 -1.09 9.79 -26.34
C ARG A 405 -2.40 9.01 -26.35
N GLN A 406 -2.46 7.87 -25.66
CA GLN A 406 -3.69 7.08 -25.52
C GLN A 406 -4.79 7.90 -24.88
N GLU A 407 -4.47 8.65 -23.82
CA GLU A 407 -5.42 9.53 -23.17
C GLU A 407 -5.85 10.72 -24.06
N GLN A 408 -4.91 11.38 -24.74
CA GLN A 408 -5.24 12.44 -25.70
C GLN A 408 -6.15 11.95 -26.84
N ASN A 409 -5.89 10.74 -27.35
CA ASN A 409 -6.73 10.12 -28.37
C ASN A 409 -8.12 9.77 -27.83
N ALA A 410 -8.24 9.33 -26.58
CA ALA A 410 -9.53 9.10 -25.93
C ALA A 410 -10.33 10.41 -25.78
N ILE A 411 -9.66 11.50 -25.36
CA ILE A 411 -10.28 12.83 -25.23
C ILE A 411 -10.72 13.37 -26.60
N ASN A 412 -9.89 13.22 -27.63
CA ASN A 412 -10.19 13.70 -28.98
C ASN A 412 -11.25 12.84 -29.68
N GLY A 413 -11.24 11.51 -29.47
CA GLY A 413 -12.26 10.59 -29.98
C GLY A 413 -13.63 10.80 -29.32
N GLY A 414 -13.66 11.20 -28.04
CA GLY A 414 -14.90 11.57 -27.33
C GLY A 414 -15.55 12.86 -27.84
N LYS A 415 -14.80 13.75 -28.51
CA LYS A 415 -15.34 14.95 -29.17
C LYS A 415 -15.93 14.68 -30.56
N GLY A 416 -15.87 13.44 -31.06
CA GLY A 416 -16.38 13.04 -32.39
C GLY A 416 -17.82 12.52 -32.41
N SER A 417 -18.52 12.47 -31.28
CA SER A 417 -19.92 12.05 -31.20
C SER A 417 -20.76 13.13 -30.52
N ILE A 418 -20.99 14.22 -31.23
CA ILE A 418 -22.09 15.15 -30.95
C ILE A 418 -23.16 14.85 -32.01
N PRO A 419 -24.40 14.47 -31.64
CA PRO A 419 -25.48 14.29 -32.60
C PRO A 419 -25.86 15.59 -33.32
#